data_AF-A0A2W6C203-F1
#
_entry.id   AF-A0A2W6C203-F1
#
_cell.length_a   1.000
_cell.length_b   1.000
_cell.length_c   1.000
_cell.angle_alpha   90.00
_cell.angle_beta   90.00
_cell.angle_gamma   90.00
#
_symmetry.space_group_name_H-M   'P 1'
#
loop_
_entity.id
_entity.type
_entity.pdbx_description
1 polymer ?
#
loop_
_entity_poly.entity_id
_entity_poly.type
_entity_poly.pdbx_seq_one_letter_code
_entity_poly.pdbx_strand_id
1 'polypeptide(L)'
;MTVAEALRQLAERAYSIHLIIGTQRRLEELLPTNLRAQLASRVTLRVVDPQASEMIIGMRRAEWLQMPGAGLCVFDGRTLRVQRYFIEPGELLALLRVQER
;
A
#
# COMPACT_ATOMS: atom_id res chain seq x y z
N MET A 1 10.57 13.94 18.25
CA MET A 1 10.31 12.67 17.53
C MET A 1 9.62 13.03 16.23
N THR A 2 10.23 12.73 15.10
CA THR A 2 9.62 12.95 13.79
C THR A 2 8.60 11.84 13.49
N VAL A 3 7.63 12.10 12.59
CA VAL A 3 6.65 11.08 12.19
C VAL A 3 7.35 9.81 11.65
N ALA A 4 8.44 9.98 10.90
CA ALA A 4 9.23 8.87 10.38
C ALA A 4 9.84 7.98 11.49
N GLU A 5 10.32 8.59 12.58
CA GLU A 5 10.86 7.85 13.73
C GLU A 5 9.77 7.06 14.47
N ALA A 6 8.57 7.63 14.60
CA ALA A 6 7.43 6.96 15.23
C ALA A 6 6.95 5.77 14.39
N LEU A 7 6.81 5.95 13.06
CA LEU A 7 6.43 4.88 12.14
C LEU A 7 7.47 3.75 12.14
N ARG A 8 8.76 4.08 12.24
CA ARG A 8 9.82 3.09 12.38
C ARG A 8 9.68 2.28 13.67
N GLN A 9 9.47 2.92 14.81
CA GLN A 9 9.28 2.18 16.07
C GLN A 9 8.08 1.24 16.02
N LEU A 10 6.99 1.63 15.37
CA LEU A 10 5.81 0.79 15.19
C LEU A 10 6.07 -0.39 14.24
N ALA A 11 6.87 -0.18 13.18
CA ALA A 11 7.25 -1.25 12.25
C ALA A 11 8.25 -2.25 12.86
N GLU A 12 9.14 -1.80 13.76
CA GLU A 12 10.17 -2.64 14.40
C GLU A 12 9.65 -3.45 15.59
N ARG A 13 8.56 -3.03 16.25
CA ARG A 13 8.10 -3.64 17.50
C ARG A 13 6.80 -4.43 17.32
N ALA A 14 6.82 -5.70 17.73
CA ALA A 14 5.70 -6.63 17.68
C ALA A 14 4.61 -6.34 18.74
N TYR A 15 3.96 -5.18 18.68
CA TYR A 15 2.86 -4.82 19.59
C TYR A 15 1.47 -5.27 19.10
N SER A 16 1.37 -6.24 18.17
CA SER A 16 0.11 -6.56 17.48
C SER A 16 -0.52 -5.34 16.78
N ILE A 17 0.31 -4.33 16.45
CA ILE A 17 -0.10 -3.13 15.71
C ILE A 17 0.28 -3.34 14.26
N HIS A 18 -0.71 -3.27 13.37
CA HIS A 18 -0.51 -3.35 11.92
C HIS A 18 -0.68 -1.97 11.30
N LEU A 19 0.28 -1.59 10.47
CA LEU A 19 0.27 -0.29 9.80
C LEU A 19 -0.15 -0.45 8.34
N ILE A 20 -1.13 0.36 7.92
CA ILE A 20 -1.52 0.51 6.52
C ILE A 20 -1.18 1.94 6.10
N ILE A 21 -0.34 2.09 5.08
CA ILE A 21 0.03 3.39 4.52
C ILE A 21 -0.50 3.47 3.09
N GLY A 22 -1.38 4.43 2.82
CA GLY A 22 -1.87 4.75 1.48
C GLY A 22 -1.31 6.08 1.00
N THR A 23 -0.84 6.14 -0.25
CA THR A 23 -0.38 7.39 -0.87
C THR A 23 -0.55 7.38 -2.38
N GLN A 24 -0.69 8.58 -2.96
CA GLN A 24 -0.60 8.85 -4.39
C GLN A 24 0.70 9.59 -4.77
N ARG A 25 1.46 10.08 -3.78
CA ARG A 25 2.73 10.78 -4.01
C ARG A 25 3.88 9.78 -4.12
N ARG A 26 4.99 10.26 -4.69
CA ARG A 26 6.25 9.50 -4.79
C ARG A 26 6.71 9.05 -3.41
N LEU A 27 7.07 7.78 -3.29
CA LEU A 27 7.33 7.14 -2.01
C LEU A 27 8.61 7.68 -1.36
N GLU A 28 9.59 8.05 -2.18
CA GLU A 28 10.85 8.67 -1.76
C GLU A 28 10.69 10.05 -1.12
N GLU A 29 9.62 10.79 -1.44
CA GLU A 29 9.30 12.06 -0.78
C GLU A 29 8.67 11.86 0.60
N LEU A 30 8.10 10.68 0.85
CA LEU A 30 7.28 10.41 2.01
C LEU A 30 7.98 9.56 3.06
N LEU A 31 8.67 8.51 2.63
CA LEU A 31 9.25 7.51 3.53
C LEU A 31 10.75 7.33 3.28
N PRO A 32 11.58 7.39 4.33
CA PRO A 32 13.01 7.11 4.20
C PRO A 32 13.25 5.64 3.82
N THR A 33 14.38 5.36 3.16
CA THR A 33 14.72 4.03 2.61
C THR A 33 14.69 2.92 3.66
N ASN A 34 15.17 3.19 4.88
CA ASN A 34 15.17 2.23 5.98
C ASN A 34 13.76 1.82 6.40
N LEU A 35 12.79 2.75 6.43
CA LEU A 35 11.40 2.44 6.77
C LEU A 35 10.74 1.64 5.65
N ARG A 36 11.02 1.99 4.37
CA ARG A 36 10.51 1.24 3.22
C ARG A 36 10.97 -0.21 3.21
N ALA A 37 12.21 -0.47 3.63
CA ALA A 37 12.76 -1.83 3.75
C ALA A 37 12.04 -2.70 4.79
N GLN A 38 11.38 -2.09 5.78
CA GLN A 38 10.61 -2.82 6.80
C GLN A 38 9.18 -3.16 6.35
N LEU A 39 8.70 -2.56 5.26
CA LEU A 39 7.37 -2.83 4.71
C LEU A 39 7.41 -4.09 3.83
N ALA A 40 7.28 -5.26 4.47
CA ALA A 40 7.34 -6.56 3.79
C ALA A 40 6.21 -6.74 2.76
N SER A 41 4.99 -6.33 3.11
CA SER A 41 3.82 -6.40 2.24
C SER A 41 3.56 -5.07 1.56
N ARG A 42 3.48 -5.07 0.23
CA ARG A 42 3.33 -3.85 -0.58
C ARG A 42 2.28 -4.08 -1.64
N VAL A 43 1.39 -3.11 -1.83
CA VAL A 43 0.37 -3.16 -2.89
C VAL A 43 0.46 -1.91 -3.73
N THR A 44 0.29 -2.05 -5.04
CA THR A 44 0.27 -0.92 -5.97
C THR A 44 -0.94 -0.96 -6.91
N LEU A 45 -1.43 0.23 -7.25
CA LEU A 45 -2.35 0.48 -8.36
C LEU A 45 -1.55 0.68 -9.65
N ARG A 46 -2.25 1.01 -10.73
CA ARG A 46 -1.59 1.58 -11.90
C ARG A 46 -0.77 2.80 -11.47
N VAL A 47 0.51 2.79 -11.81
CA VAL A 47 1.40 3.94 -11.66
C VAL A 47 1.67 4.53 -13.05
N VAL A 48 2.05 5.80 -13.09
CA VAL A 48 2.34 6.47 -14.37
C VAL A 48 3.74 6.09 -14.89
N ASP A 49 4.69 5.91 -13.98
CA ASP A 49 6.10 5.76 -14.31
C ASP A 49 6.67 4.39 -13.86
N PRO A 50 7.49 3.71 -14.69
CA PRO A 50 8.09 2.42 -14.35
C PRO A 50 9.01 2.45 -13.12
N GLN A 51 9.71 3.56 -12.86
CA GLN A 51 10.60 3.69 -11.69
C GLN A 51 9.78 3.66 -10.39
N ALA A 52 8.60 4.27 -10.38
CA ALA A 52 7.67 4.17 -9.25
C ALA A 52 7.20 2.72 -9.02
N SER A 53 6.93 1.97 -10.10
CA SER A 53 6.62 0.53 -10.01
C SER A 53 7.77 -0.23 -9.37
N GLU A 54 8.99 -0.03 -9.87
CA GLU A 54 10.19 -0.70 -9.37
C GLU A 54 10.44 -0.38 -7.90
N MET A 55 10.22 0.86 -7.48
CA MET A 55 10.38 1.28 -6.09
C MET A 55 9.38 0.61 -5.14
N ILE A 56 8.11 0.47 -5.56
CA ILE A 56 7.05 -0.08 -4.70
C ILE A 56 7.12 -1.60 -4.66
N ILE A 57 7.28 -2.27 -5.81
CA ILE A 57 7.14 -3.74 -5.90
C ILE A 57 8.40 -4.47 -6.43
N GLY A 58 9.50 -3.75 -6.67
CA GLY A 58 10.77 -4.36 -7.13
C GLY A 58 10.79 -4.74 -8.61
N MET A 59 9.79 -4.35 -9.40
CA MET A 59 9.74 -4.62 -10.84
C MET A 59 8.94 -3.57 -11.61
N ARG A 60 9.22 -3.42 -12.90
CA ARG A 60 8.52 -2.53 -13.85
C ARG A 60 7.37 -3.27 -14.53
N ARG A 61 6.19 -3.23 -13.91
CA ARG A 61 4.97 -3.88 -14.42
C ARG A 61 3.68 -3.14 -14.11
N ALA A 62 3.66 -2.32 -13.05
CA ALA A 62 2.43 -1.66 -12.60
C ALA A 62 1.96 -0.56 -13.57
N GLU A 63 2.84 0.00 -14.38
CA GLU A 63 2.53 0.97 -15.43
C GLU A 63 1.62 0.39 -16.54
N TRP A 64 1.66 -0.93 -16.73
CA TRP A 64 0.88 -1.64 -17.74
C TRP A 64 -0.49 -2.12 -17.24
N LEU A 65 -0.88 -1.79 -16.01
CA LEU A 65 -2.21 -2.11 -15.50
C LEU A 65 -3.26 -1.27 -16.24
N GLN A 66 -4.27 -1.93 -16.84
CA GLN A 66 -5.26 -1.28 -17.72
C GLN A 66 -6.63 -1.11 -17.06
N MET A 67 -7.00 -2.01 -16.14
CA MET A 67 -8.34 -2.02 -15.56
C MET A 67 -8.40 -1.27 -14.23
N PRO A 68 -9.47 -0.50 -13.96
CA PRO A 68 -9.72 0.06 -12.63
C PRO A 68 -9.69 -1.04 -11.56
N GLY A 69 -9.04 -0.75 -10.43
CA GLY A 69 -8.88 -1.71 -9.33
C GLY A 69 -7.84 -2.81 -9.58
N ALA A 70 -7.31 -2.98 -10.80
CA ALA A 70 -6.22 -3.92 -11.05
C ALA A 70 -4.95 -3.48 -10.32
N GLY A 71 -4.19 -4.44 -9.81
CA GLY A 71 -3.03 -4.19 -8.96
C GLY A 71 -2.00 -5.28 -8.98
N LEU A 72 -0.85 -4.96 -8.39
CA LEU A 72 0.18 -5.91 -8.04
C LEU A 72 0.41 -5.84 -6.53
N CYS A 73 0.54 -7.00 -5.90
CA CYS A 73 0.82 -7.15 -4.48
C CYS A 73 2.09 -7.97 -4.31
N VAL A 74 3.03 -7.48 -3.50
CA VAL A 74 4.16 -8.26 -3.00
C VAL A 74 3.77 -8.78 -1.62
N PHE A 75 3.70 -10.11 -1.51
CA PHE A 75 3.40 -10.80 -0.27
C PHE A 75 4.28 -12.05 -0.19
N ASP A 76 4.95 -12.24 0.94
CA ASP A 76 5.83 -13.39 1.17
C ASP A 76 6.85 -13.62 0.03
N GLY A 77 7.49 -12.52 -0.41
CA GLY A 77 8.49 -12.53 -1.50
C GLY A 77 7.92 -12.81 -2.90
N ARG A 78 6.60 -12.97 -3.05
CA ARG A 78 5.94 -13.24 -4.33
C ARG A 78 5.16 -12.03 -4.81
N THR A 79 5.20 -11.78 -6.11
CA THR A 79 4.35 -10.75 -6.74
C THR A 79 3.12 -11.40 -7.35
N LEU A 80 1.94 -10.99 -6.87
CA LEU A 80 0.64 -11.48 -7.30
C LEU A 80 -0.11 -10.38 -8.03
N ARG A 81 -0.82 -10.73 -9.11
CA ARG A 81 -1.80 -9.83 -9.73
C ARG A 81 -3.10 -9.94 -8.97
N VAL A 82 -3.66 -8.80 -8.60
CA VAL A 82 -4.88 -8.70 -7.80
C VAL A 82 -5.89 -7.81 -8.49
N GLN A 83 -7.17 -8.12 -8.32
CA GLN A 83 -8.27 -7.24 -8.67
C GLN A 83 -8.95 -6.84 -7.36
N ARG A 84 -9.00 -5.54 -7.08
CA ARG A 84 -9.67 -5.03 -5.88
C ARG A 84 -11.17 -5.00 -6.07
N TYR A 85 -11.88 -5.21 -4.97
CA TYR A 85 -13.30 -4.95 -4.87
C TYR A 85 -13.56 -3.46 -5.09
N PHE A 86 -14.59 -3.18 -5.88
CA PHE A 86 -15.20 -1.87 -5.95
C PHE A 86 -16.35 -1.86 -4.96
N ILE A 87 -16.38 -0.87 -4.08
CA ILE A 87 -17.47 -0.63 -3.14
C ILE A 87 -18.04 0.73 -3.50
N GLU A 88 -19.33 0.79 -3.75
CA GLU A 88 -19.98 2.07 -4.01
C GLU A 88 -20.03 2.92 -2.72
N PRO A 89 -19.92 4.26 -2.80
CA PRO A 89 -19.97 5.09 -1.60
C PRO A 89 -21.22 4.86 -0.73
N GLY A 90 -22.38 4.59 -1.36
CA GLY A 90 -23.61 4.26 -0.64
C GLY A 90 -23.55 2.93 0.11
N GLU A 91 -22.94 1.92 -0.49
CA GLU A 91 -22.70 0.60 0.13
C GLU A 91 -21.75 0.72 1.33
N LEU A 92 -20.67 1.48 1.20
CA LEU A 92 -19.74 1.74 2.29
C LEU A 92 -20.44 2.43 3.48
N LEU A 93 -21.27 3.44 3.20
CA LEU A 93 -22.03 4.14 4.25
C LEU A 93 -23.02 3.20 4.96
N ALA A 94 -23.62 2.26 4.23
CA ALA A 94 -24.50 1.26 4.83
C ALA A 94 -23.73 0.32 5.78
N LEU A 95 -22.54 -0.16 5.37
CA LEU A 95 -21.67 -1.01 6.20
C LEU A 95 -21.24 -0.30 7.50
N LEU A 96 -20.86 0.98 7.41
CA LEU A 96 -20.45 1.76 8.59
C LEU A 96 -21.60 1.92 9.60
N ARG A 97 -22.84 2.11 9.14
CA ARG A 97 -24.02 2.24 10.02
C ARG A 97 -24.37 0.95 10.76
N VAL A 98 -24.00 -0.21 10.21
CA VAL A 98 -24.22 -1.51 10.88
C VAL A 98 -23.26 -1.68 12.06
N GLN A 99 -22.08 -1.04 12.03
CA GLN A 99 -21.08 -1.14 13.10
C GLN A 99 -21.34 -0.21 14.30
N GLU A 100 -22.27 0.73 14.19
CA GLU A 100 -22.65 1.66 15.28
C GLU A 100 -23.77 1.09 16.20
N ARG A 101 -24.11 -0.19 16.06
CA ARG A 101 -25.04 -0.94 16.92
C ARG A 101 -24.30 -1.97 17.75
#